data_AF-A0A067BJN6-F1
#
_entry.id   AF-A0A067BJN6-F1
#
_cell.length_a   1.000
_cell.length_b   1.000
_cell.length_c   1.000
_cell.angle_alpha   90.00
_cell.angle_beta   90.00
_cell.angle_gamma   90.00
#
_symmetry.space_group_name_H-M   'P 1'
#
loop_
_entity.id
_entity.type
_entity.pdbx_description
1 polymer ?
#
loop_
_entity_poly.entity_id
_entity_poly.type
_entity_poly.pdbx_seq_one_letter_code
_entity_poly.pdbx_strand_id
1 'polypeptide(L)'
;MRSFEEVLRFVVQLDALEPLHCDYRELYGLPLNTLILGFQLDKDSEQYFVPRDTMLHLVQSGAMNGRRRKEGIVRETQYSLPTAALLLNTSVGLLAEIEQRKRSIEAKRERIAQQLAAHEAAAEKEQQRLRLQNRILALRKEVDERKQAQSRVKSVVKVEKQLLQLDERIPRTLVHLLDIHNKASDERSGIWERRTEVLKVAHKIRSKQAHLVVQLHDIYPISYVGAGEYCIGGIKFMNADVANGKDDEMLSTALGYIAHFVFMLAKYLDVNLRYTIVHCSSRSFMRDDVNDPNIEYPLFKRGVEKDRFEKACVFLKKDVEQLMQARGLEIVVNSQLLIRLKSIVDAEVAWLQANSSAASSS
;
A
#
# COMPACT_ATOMS: atom_id res chain seq x y z
N MET A 1 28.16 5.38 -72.21
CA MET A 1 28.56 4.67 -73.44
C MET A 1 28.41 5.65 -74.60
N ARG A 2 29.50 6.11 -75.19
CA ARG A 2 29.46 6.85 -76.46
C ARG A 2 29.11 5.82 -77.53
N SER A 3 27.92 5.92 -78.11
CA SER A 3 27.51 5.07 -79.23
C SER A 3 28.31 5.52 -80.45
N PHE A 4 29.40 4.82 -80.74
CA PHE A 4 30.09 4.97 -82.01
C PHE A 4 29.21 4.28 -83.06
N GLU A 5 28.54 5.05 -83.90
CA GLU A 5 27.89 4.52 -85.10
C GLU A 5 28.99 4.17 -86.12
N GLU A 6 28.93 2.96 -86.65
CA GLU A 6 29.81 2.51 -87.72
C GLU A 6 29.40 3.24 -89.00
N VAL A 7 30.10 4.34 -89.32
CA VAL A 7 29.73 5.21 -90.46
C VAL A 7 30.00 4.52 -91.80
N LEU A 8 31.05 3.68 -91.88
CA LEU A 8 31.46 2.98 -93.10
C LEU A 8 32.11 1.63 -92.75
N ARG A 9 31.72 0.56 -93.44
CA ARG A 9 32.32 -0.77 -93.35
C ARG A 9 32.79 -1.20 -94.74
N PHE A 10 34.08 -1.48 -94.89
CA PHE A 10 34.66 -1.91 -96.16
C PHE A 10 35.26 -3.31 -96.03
N VAL A 11 34.99 -4.15 -97.02
CA VAL A 11 35.62 -5.46 -97.18
C VAL A 11 36.60 -5.33 -98.33
N VAL A 12 37.89 -5.47 -98.05
CA VAL A 12 38.96 -5.33 -99.04
C VAL A 12 39.63 -6.68 -99.19
N GLN A 13 39.60 -7.22 -100.40
CA GLN A 13 40.42 -8.37 -100.76
C GLN A 13 41.81 -7.86 -101.14
N LEU A 14 42.84 -8.31 -100.42
CA LEU A 14 44.21 -7.84 -100.59
C LEU A 14 44.77 -8.13 -102.00
N ASP A 15 44.23 -9.14 -102.69
CA ASP A 15 44.66 -9.55 -104.03
C ASP A 15 44.17 -8.61 -105.17
N ALA A 16 43.21 -7.72 -104.91
CA ALA A 16 42.57 -6.86 -105.92
C ALA A 16 43.09 -5.41 -105.95
N LEU A 17 44.14 -5.12 -105.19
CA LEU A 17 44.72 -3.78 -105.00
C LEU A 17 45.90 -3.53 -105.92
N GLU A 18 45.92 -2.38 -106.61
CA GLU A 18 47.06 -1.94 -107.42
C GLU A 18 47.75 -0.71 -106.80
N PRO A 19 49.09 -0.64 -106.84
CA PRO A 19 49.83 0.46 -106.24
C PRO A 19 49.74 1.73 -107.10
N LEU A 20 49.41 2.85 -106.47
CA LEU A 20 49.54 4.18 -107.08
C LEU A 20 50.99 4.65 -106.97
N HIS A 21 51.53 5.14 -108.08
CA HIS A 21 52.90 5.66 -108.17
C HIS A 21 52.93 7.19 -108.20
N CYS A 22 51.82 7.84 -107.86
CA CYS A 22 51.66 9.28 -107.78
C CYS A 22 51.02 9.62 -106.43
N ASP A 23 51.32 10.81 -105.90
CA ASP A 23 50.69 11.26 -104.67
C ASP A 23 49.21 11.56 -104.90
N TYR A 24 48.36 11.10 -103.97
CA TYR A 24 46.89 11.22 -104.07
C TYR A 24 46.39 12.66 -104.24
N ARG A 25 47.23 13.67 -103.96
CA ARG A 25 46.93 15.10 -104.07
C ARG A 25 47.01 15.63 -105.50
N GLU A 26 47.69 14.92 -106.40
CA GLU A 26 47.90 15.36 -107.79
C GLU A 26 46.77 14.92 -108.74
N LEU A 27 45.82 14.13 -108.25
CA LEU A 27 44.68 13.61 -109.02
C LEU A 27 43.47 14.57 -108.91
N TYR A 28 43.22 15.32 -109.97
CA TYR A 28 42.06 16.21 -110.07
C TYR A 28 40.88 15.51 -110.77
N GLY A 29 39.68 15.58 -110.17
CA GLY A 29 38.45 15.01 -110.76
C GLY A 29 38.13 13.56 -110.34
N LEU A 30 38.48 13.16 -109.12
CA LEU A 30 38.13 11.84 -108.57
C LEU A 30 36.60 11.66 -108.42
N PRO A 31 36.04 10.51 -108.86
CA PRO A 31 34.62 10.22 -108.65
C PRO A 31 34.30 10.08 -107.14
N LEU A 32 33.09 10.46 -106.76
CA LEU A 32 32.57 10.32 -105.39
C LEU A 32 32.63 8.83 -104.96
N ASN A 33 33.12 8.55 -103.73
CA ASN A 33 33.36 7.22 -103.13
C ASN A 33 34.62 6.46 -103.58
N THR A 34 35.74 7.13 -103.82
CA THR A 34 37.03 6.47 -104.09
C THR A 34 37.78 6.15 -102.78
N LEU A 35 38.21 4.89 -102.59
CA LEU A 35 39.02 4.45 -101.43
C LEU A 35 40.49 4.39 -101.79
N ILE A 36 41.32 5.07 -100.99
CA ILE A 36 42.78 5.03 -101.07
C ILE A 36 43.28 4.45 -99.75
N LEU A 37 43.97 3.31 -99.80
CA LEU A 37 44.48 2.64 -98.61
C LEU A 37 45.99 2.88 -98.52
N GLY A 38 46.41 3.55 -97.44
CA GLY A 38 47.82 3.69 -97.09
C GLY A 38 48.24 2.53 -96.19
N PHE A 39 49.20 1.73 -96.64
CA PHE A 39 49.84 0.75 -95.77
C PHE A 39 51.23 1.25 -95.39
N GLN A 40 51.53 1.23 -94.09
CA GLN A 40 52.83 1.59 -93.56
C GLN A 40 53.71 0.34 -93.55
N LEU A 41 54.52 0.17 -94.60
CA LEU A 41 55.44 -0.96 -94.71
C LEU A 41 56.75 -0.74 -93.93
N ASP A 42 57.14 0.52 -93.71
CA ASP A 42 58.26 0.92 -92.85
C ASP A 42 57.99 2.30 -92.23
N LYS A 43 58.74 2.70 -91.19
CA LYS A 43 58.41 3.88 -90.36
C LYS A 43 58.25 5.20 -91.14
N ASP A 44 58.94 5.37 -92.27
CA ASP A 44 59.01 6.65 -93.01
C ASP A 44 58.50 6.60 -94.47
N SER A 45 57.85 5.51 -94.92
CA SER A 45 57.31 5.41 -96.29
C SER A 45 55.89 4.84 -96.32
N GLU A 46 54.93 5.64 -96.80
CA GLU A 46 53.56 5.19 -97.10
C GLU A 46 53.43 4.86 -98.59
N GLN A 47 52.92 3.66 -98.90
CA GLN A 47 52.51 3.30 -100.26
C GLN A 47 50.99 3.26 -100.33
N TYR A 48 50.44 3.96 -101.32
CA TYR A 48 49.00 4.06 -101.54
C TYR A 48 48.53 3.01 -102.55
N PHE A 49 47.49 2.29 -102.18
CA PHE A 49 46.87 1.27 -103.01
C PHE A 49 45.42 1.63 -103.30
N VAL A 50 44.98 1.38 -104.54
CA VAL A 50 43.62 1.65 -104.99
C VAL A 50 43.06 0.40 -105.68
N PRO A 51 41.74 0.12 -105.54
CA PRO A 51 41.09 -0.98 -106.23
C PRO A 51 41.20 -0.87 -107.76
N ARG A 52 41.33 -2.00 -108.45
CA ARG A 52 41.44 -2.08 -109.93
C ARG A 52 40.36 -1.31 -110.69
N ASP A 53 39.12 -1.37 -110.23
CA ASP A 53 37.97 -0.75 -110.90
C ASP A 53 38.07 0.79 -110.91
N THR A 54 38.57 1.36 -109.81
CA THR A 54 38.81 2.80 -109.67
C THR A 54 40.01 3.29 -110.49
N MET A 55 41.02 2.44 -110.70
CA MET A 55 42.15 2.74 -111.59
C MET A 55 41.73 2.83 -113.06
N LEU A 56 40.83 1.98 -113.53
CA LEU A 56 40.32 2.01 -114.92
C LEU A 56 39.52 3.28 -115.22
N HIS A 57 38.69 3.75 -114.27
CA HIS A 57 37.92 4.98 -114.43
C HIS A 57 38.79 6.24 -114.47
N LEU A 58 39.88 6.29 -113.69
CA LEU A 58 40.84 7.40 -113.68
C LEU A 58 41.63 7.53 -115.00
N VAL A 59 41.82 6.42 -115.72
CA VAL A 59 42.44 6.42 -117.05
C VAL A 59 41.45 6.85 -118.14
N GLN A 60 40.15 6.54 -118.01
CA GLN A 60 39.11 6.94 -118.96
C GLN A 60 38.69 8.40 -118.84
N SER A 61 38.78 9.02 -117.66
CA SER A 61 38.38 10.41 -117.41
C SER A 61 39.42 11.46 -117.83
N GLY A 62 40.54 11.05 -118.44
CA GLY A 62 41.60 11.96 -118.89
C GLY A 62 42.42 12.60 -117.77
N ALA A 63 42.17 12.22 -116.50
CA ALA A 63 42.93 12.67 -115.33
C ALA A 63 44.33 12.00 -115.23
N MET A 64 44.56 10.93 -115.99
CA MET A 64 45.86 10.31 -116.19
C MET A 64 46.14 10.12 -117.68
N ASN A 65 47.29 10.59 -118.15
CA ASN A 65 47.73 10.37 -119.52
C ASN A 65 47.96 8.88 -119.76
N GLY A 66 47.04 8.26 -120.49
CA GLY A 66 47.18 6.89 -120.92
C GLY A 66 48.46 6.73 -121.75
N ARG A 67 49.45 6.02 -121.21
CA ARG A 67 50.31 5.22 -122.08
C ARG A 67 50.76 3.92 -121.43
N ARG A 68 50.39 2.89 -122.21
CA ARG A 68 51.17 1.72 -122.61
C ARG A 68 51.53 0.78 -121.48
N ARG A 69 51.01 -0.45 -121.61
CA ARG A 69 51.78 -1.69 -121.48
C ARG A 69 53.26 -1.40 -121.73
N LYS A 70 54.01 -1.16 -120.65
CA LYS A 70 55.34 -1.69 -120.52
C LYS A 70 55.10 -2.98 -119.78
N GLU A 71 55.29 -4.09 -120.47
CA GLU A 71 55.62 -5.37 -119.88
C GLU A 71 56.88 -5.15 -119.05
N GLY A 72 56.69 -4.60 -117.85
CA GLY A 72 57.69 -4.43 -116.83
C GLY A 72 57.83 -5.77 -116.15
N ILE A 73 58.65 -6.62 -116.77
CA ILE A 73 59.70 -7.39 -116.10
C ILE A 73 59.27 -7.83 -114.70
N VAL A 74 58.69 -9.03 -114.66
CA VAL A 74 58.66 -9.89 -113.48
C VAL A 74 60.06 -9.88 -112.88
N ARG A 75 60.26 -9.09 -111.83
CA ARG A 75 61.43 -9.26 -110.95
C ARG A 75 61.17 -10.53 -110.16
N GLU A 76 61.69 -11.63 -110.67
CA GLU A 76 61.90 -12.85 -109.91
C GLU A 76 62.68 -12.48 -108.64
N THR A 77 61.98 -12.37 -107.51
CA THR A 77 62.63 -12.43 -106.21
C THR A 77 62.98 -13.89 -106.00
N GLN A 78 64.27 -14.18 -106.15
CA GLN A 78 64.87 -15.46 -105.85
C GLN A 78 64.63 -15.78 -104.37
N TYR A 79 63.55 -16.50 -104.06
CA TYR A 79 63.39 -17.16 -102.76
C TYR A 79 64.41 -18.31 -102.71
N SER A 80 65.54 -18.08 -102.04
CA SER A 80 66.51 -19.14 -101.77
C SER A 80 65.89 -20.10 -100.73
N LEU A 81 65.81 -21.39 -101.08
CA LEU A 81 65.31 -22.48 -100.22
C LEU A 81 65.83 -22.46 -98.75
N PRO A 82 67.08 -22.07 -98.47
CA PRO A 82 67.61 -21.98 -97.10
C PRO A 82 66.89 -20.98 -96.19
N THR A 83 66.46 -19.84 -96.71
CA THR A 83 65.82 -18.76 -95.92
C THR A 83 64.38 -19.14 -95.53
N ALA A 84 63.68 -19.88 -96.40
CA ALA A 84 62.37 -20.44 -96.11
C ALA A 84 62.44 -21.55 -95.04
N ALA A 85 63.46 -22.39 -95.08
CA ALA A 85 63.67 -23.43 -94.05
C ALA A 85 63.97 -22.85 -92.66
N LEU A 86 64.72 -21.74 -92.59
CA LEU A 86 65.00 -21.06 -91.32
C LEU A 86 63.74 -20.42 -90.71
N LEU A 87 62.90 -19.78 -91.53
CA LEU A 87 61.61 -19.21 -91.10
C LEU A 87 60.58 -20.29 -90.71
N LEU A 88 60.62 -21.45 -91.37
CA LEU A 88 59.82 -22.62 -90.98
C LEU A 88 60.29 -23.19 -89.63
N ASN A 89 61.60 -23.30 -89.39
CA ASN A 89 62.11 -23.78 -88.11
C ASN A 89 61.83 -22.82 -86.95
N THR A 90 61.91 -21.50 -87.17
CA THR A 90 61.54 -20.53 -86.13
C THR A 90 60.04 -20.53 -85.86
N SER A 91 59.18 -20.67 -86.88
CA SER A 91 57.74 -20.79 -86.67
C SER A 91 57.33 -22.10 -85.99
N VAL A 92 57.98 -23.22 -86.30
CA VAL A 92 57.78 -24.49 -85.57
C VAL A 92 58.24 -24.38 -84.11
N GLY A 93 59.37 -23.71 -83.85
CA GLY A 93 59.85 -23.45 -82.48
C GLY A 93 58.87 -22.57 -81.67
N LEU A 94 58.36 -21.49 -82.27
CA LEU A 94 57.35 -20.64 -81.63
C LEU A 94 56.03 -21.38 -81.37
N LEU A 95 55.60 -22.26 -82.27
CA LEU A 95 54.41 -23.10 -82.05
C LEU A 95 54.62 -24.05 -80.86
N ALA A 96 55.80 -24.68 -80.74
CA ALA A 96 56.13 -25.52 -79.60
C ALA A 96 56.15 -24.73 -78.28
N GLU A 97 56.71 -23.51 -78.26
CA GLU A 97 56.67 -22.63 -77.10
C GLU A 97 55.24 -22.20 -76.72
N ILE A 98 54.39 -21.92 -77.70
CA ILE A 98 52.98 -21.58 -77.48
C ILE A 98 52.24 -22.76 -76.86
N GLU A 99 52.45 -23.98 -77.36
CA GLU A 99 51.85 -25.17 -76.77
C GLU A 99 52.32 -25.42 -75.34
N GLN A 100 53.62 -25.25 -75.07
CA GLN A 100 54.16 -25.40 -73.72
C GLN A 100 53.60 -24.33 -72.76
N ARG A 101 53.43 -23.08 -73.20
CA ARG A 101 52.77 -22.02 -72.43
C ARG A 101 51.29 -22.30 -72.22
N LYS A 102 50.57 -22.82 -73.22
CA LYS A 102 49.16 -23.22 -73.08
C LYS A 102 48.99 -24.29 -72.00
N ARG A 103 49.79 -25.35 -72.05
CA ARG A 103 49.81 -26.40 -71.01
C ARG A 103 50.14 -25.83 -69.61
N SER A 104 51.09 -24.89 -69.54
CA SER A 104 51.43 -24.21 -68.28
C SER A 104 50.28 -23.34 -67.74
N ILE A 105 49.55 -22.65 -68.61
CA ILE A 105 48.38 -21.84 -68.25
C ILE A 105 47.22 -22.74 -67.80
N GLU A 106 46.97 -23.85 -68.49
CA GLU A 106 45.96 -24.83 -68.11
C GLU A 106 46.26 -25.43 -66.73
N ALA A 107 47.50 -25.87 -66.49
CA ALA A 107 47.91 -26.37 -65.18
C ALA A 107 47.77 -25.30 -64.06
N LYS A 108 48.04 -24.03 -64.35
CA LYS A 108 47.79 -22.93 -63.40
C LYS A 108 46.31 -22.68 -63.17
N ARG A 109 45.48 -22.76 -64.22
CA ARG A 109 44.01 -22.62 -64.11
C ARG A 109 43.41 -23.74 -63.29
N GLU A 110 43.84 -24.98 -63.49
CA GLU A 110 43.40 -26.13 -62.70
C GLU A 110 43.77 -25.96 -61.22
N ARG A 111 44.99 -25.52 -60.92
CA ARG A 111 45.40 -25.21 -59.53
C ARG A 111 44.57 -24.10 -58.91
N ILE A 112 44.28 -23.03 -59.65
CA ILE A 112 43.42 -21.93 -59.19
C ILE A 112 41.99 -22.44 -58.94
N ALA A 113 41.43 -23.27 -59.83
CA ALA A 113 40.10 -23.84 -59.67
C ALA A 113 40.00 -24.74 -58.43
N GLN A 114 41.01 -25.59 -58.19
CA GLN A 114 41.08 -26.43 -56.98
C GLN A 114 41.18 -25.58 -55.70
N GLN A 115 41.99 -24.51 -55.71
CA GLN A 115 42.11 -23.60 -54.56
C GLN A 115 40.81 -22.83 -54.32
N LEU A 116 40.13 -22.35 -55.37
CA LEU A 116 38.82 -21.70 -55.26
C LEU A 116 37.77 -22.63 -54.67
N ALA A 117 37.65 -23.87 -55.18
CA ALA A 117 36.70 -24.84 -54.66
C ALA A 117 36.97 -25.19 -53.18
N ALA A 118 38.25 -25.30 -52.79
CA ALA A 118 38.63 -25.50 -51.39
C ALA A 118 38.28 -24.30 -50.49
N HIS A 119 38.46 -23.07 -50.99
CA HIS A 119 38.09 -21.84 -50.28
C HIS A 119 36.57 -21.67 -50.16
N GLU A 120 35.80 -22.00 -51.20
CA GLU A 120 34.34 -21.97 -51.18
C GLU A 120 33.78 -22.98 -50.16
N ALA A 121 34.27 -24.21 -50.16
CA ALA A 121 33.88 -25.22 -49.17
C ALA A 121 34.25 -24.82 -47.73
N ALA A 122 35.37 -24.11 -47.53
CA ALA A 122 35.75 -23.55 -46.23
C ALA A 122 34.82 -22.40 -45.81
N ALA A 123 34.49 -21.49 -46.73
CA ALA A 123 33.58 -20.37 -46.51
C ALA A 123 32.16 -20.84 -46.16
N GLU A 124 31.66 -21.88 -46.81
CA GLU A 124 30.35 -22.48 -46.49
C GLU A 124 30.31 -23.06 -45.07
N LYS A 125 31.36 -23.78 -44.66
CA LYS A 125 31.48 -24.31 -43.29
C LYS A 125 31.54 -23.19 -42.25
N GLU A 126 32.27 -22.12 -42.55
CA GLU A 126 32.33 -20.96 -41.66
C GLU A 126 30.97 -20.24 -41.56
N GLN A 127 30.25 -20.11 -42.68
CA GLN A 127 28.90 -19.54 -42.69
C GLN A 127 27.92 -20.42 -41.90
N GLN A 128 27.99 -21.75 -42.02
CA GLN A 128 27.20 -22.67 -41.22
C GLN A 128 27.51 -22.53 -39.73
N ARG A 129 28.79 -22.43 -39.35
CA ARG A 129 29.22 -22.18 -37.96
C ARG A 129 28.64 -20.89 -37.41
N LEU A 130 28.69 -19.80 -38.19
CA LEU A 130 28.13 -18.49 -37.79
C LEU A 130 26.60 -18.56 -37.63
N ARG A 131 25.88 -19.27 -38.51
CA ARG A 131 24.43 -19.48 -38.38
C ARG A 131 24.08 -20.22 -37.09
N LEU A 132 24.81 -21.29 -36.78
CA LEU A 132 24.63 -22.05 -35.54
C LEU A 132 24.94 -21.19 -34.31
N GLN A 133 26.02 -20.40 -34.35
CA GLN A 133 26.41 -19.50 -33.25
C GLN A 133 25.34 -18.42 -33.01
N ASN A 134 24.80 -17.81 -34.06
CA ASN A 134 23.69 -16.86 -33.97
C ASN A 134 22.43 -17.51 -33.41
N ARG A 135 22.14 -18.77 -33.79
CA ARG A 135 21.00 -19.51 -33.25
C ARG A 135 21.17 -19.80 -31.75
N ILE A 136 22.37 -20.19 -31.32
CA ILE A 136 22.67 -20.41 -29.90
C ILE A 136 22.51 -19.10 -29.11
N LEU A 137 22.99 -17.97 -29.63
CA LEU A 137 22.82 -16.68 -28.98
C LEU A 137 21.34 -16.29 -28.85
N ALA A 138 20.54 -16.47 -29.90
CA ALA A 138 19.10 -16.21 -29.85
C ALA A 138 18.39 -17.11 -28.81
N LEU A 139 18.71 -18.40 -28.77
CA LEU A 139 18.13 -19.34 -27.80
C LEU A 139 18.55 -19.01 -26.35
N ARG A 140 19.79 -18.59 -26.12
CA ARG A 140 20.25 -18.14 -24.80
C ARG A 140 19.48 -16.91 -24.33
N LYS A 141 19.29 -15.92 -25.22
CA LYS A 141 18.49 -14.74 -24.93
C LYS A 141 17.05 -15.10 -24.57
N GLU A 142 16.42 -16.01 -25.32
CA GLU A 142 15.07 -16.48 -25.04
C GLU A 142 14.97 -17.21 -23.68
N VAL A 143 15.98 -18.02 -23.33
CA VAL A 143 16.04 -18.68 -22.01
C VAL A 143 16.18 -17.65 -20.89
N ASP A 144 17.00 -16.62 -21.07
CA ASP A 144 17.16 -15.57 -20.06
C ASP A 144 15.87 -14.76 -19.89
N GLU A 145 15.19 -14.41 -20.98
CA GLU A 145 13.87 -13.76 -20.95
C GLU A 145 12.83 -14.63 -20.23
N ARG A 146 12.77 -15.93 -20.53
CA ARG A 146 11.86 -16.87 -19.84
C ARG A 146 12.21 -17.04 -18.36
N LYS A 147 13.49 -17.08 -18.00
CA LYS A 147 13.92 -17.14 -16.58
C LYS A 147 13.54 -15.88 -15.83
N GLN A 148 13.69 -14.71 -16.44
CA GLN A 148 13.26 -13.44 -15.85
C GLN A 148 11.73 -13.37 -15.71
N ALA A 149 10.97 -13.82 -16.71
CA ALA A 149 9.53 -13.92 -16.61
C ALA A 149 9.11 -14.87 -15.47
N GLN A 150 9.78 -16.02 -15.34
CA GLN A 150 9.50 -16.98 -14.27
C GLN A 150 9.84 -16.43 -12.88
N SER A 151 10.94 -15.68 -12.73
CA SER A 151 11.29 -15.07 -11.44
C SER A 151 10.27 -14.01 -11.02
N ARG A 152 9.77 -13.20 -11.97
CA ARG A 152 8.68 -12.24 -11.74
C ARG A 152 7.39 -12.93 -11.28
N VAL A 153 6.97 -13.99 -11.98
CA VAL A 153 5.77 -14.75 -11.60
C VAL A 153 5.93 -15.34 -10.20
N LYS A 154 7.11 -15.91 -9.88
CA LYS A 154 7.40 -16.42 -8.52
C LYS A 154 7.30 -15.35 -7.44
N SER A 155 7.76 -14.12 -7.70
CA SER A 155 7.63 -13.03 -6.74
C SER A 155 6.17 -12.61 -6.53
N VAL A 156 5.38 -12.55 -7.60
CA VAL A 156 3.94 -12.20 -7.51
C VAL A 156 3.19 -13.24 -6.68
N VAL A 157 3.38 -14.53 -6.97
CA VAL A 157 2.75 -15.62 -6.21
C VAL A 157 3.16 -15.60 -4.72
N LYS A 158 4.41 -15.23 -4.41
CA LYS A 158 4.85 -15.09 -3.01
C LYS A 158 4.10 -13.97 -2.29
N VAL A 159 3.90 -12.82 -2.93
CA VAL A 159 3.14 -11.69 -2.38
C VAL A 159 1.67 -12.06 -2.21
N GLU A 160 1.06 -12.70 -3.19
CA GLU A 160 -0.34 -13.14 -3.14
C GLU A 160 -0.58 -14.14 -2.00
N LYS A 161 0.32 -15.11 -1.81
CA LYS A 161 0.25 -16.04 -0.67
C LYS A 161 0.34 -15.33 0.68
N GLN A 162 1.14 -14.26 0.78
CA GLN A 162 1.22 -13.45 2.00
C GLN A 162 -0.07 -12.67 2.24
N LEU A 163 -0.68 -12.10 1.18
CA LEU A 163 -1.96 -11.41 1.27
C LEU A 163 -3.08 -12.35 1.73
N LEU A 164 -3.18 -13.54 1.14
CA LEU A 164 -4.19 -14.55 1.55
C LEU A 164 -4.04 -14.97 3.02
N GLN A 165 -2.80 -15.08 3.54
CA GLN A 165 -2.58 -15.37 4.95
C GLN A 165 -3.04 -14.25 5.88
N LEU A 166 -2.92 -13.00 5.44
CA LEU A 166 -3.42 -11.84 6.19
C LEU A 166 -4.95 -11.80 6.14
N ASP A 167 -5.54 -12.08 4.97
CA ASP A 167 -6.99 -12.17 4.78
C ASP A 167 -7.63 -13.28 5.61
N GLU A 168 -6.94 -14.38 5.92
CA GLU A 168 -7.46 -15.38 6.85
C GLU A 168 -7.39 -14.95 8.32
N ARG A 169 -6.42 -14.09 8.68
CA ARG A 169 -6.24 -13.62 10.07
C ARG A 169 -7.30 -12.60 10.45
N ILE A 170 -7.67 -11.71 9.54
CA ILE A 170 -8.62 -10.63 9.79
C ILE A 170 -9.98 -11.17 10.27
N PRO A 171 -10.65 -12.13 9.60
CA PRO A 171 -11.90 -12.73 10.07
C PRO A 171 -11.76 -13.40 11.43
N ARG A 172 -10.66 -14.14 11.68
CA ARG A 172 -10.41 -14.78 12.97
C ARG A 172 -10.30 -13.76 14.09
N THR A 173 -9.58 -12.65 13.85
CA THR A 173 -9.49 -11.56 14.83
C THR A 173 -10.83 -10.86 15.04
N LEU A 174 -11.63 -10.65 13.99
CA LEU A 174 -12.96 -10.04 14.10
C LEU A 174 -13.92 -10.92 14.92
N VAL A 175 -13.95 -12.23 14.67
CA VAL A 175 -14.76 -13.19 15.45
C VAL A 175 -14.32 -13.18 16.91
N HIS A 176 -13.01 -13.22 17.17
CA HIS A 176 -12.49 -13.17 18.54
C HIS A 176 -12.84 -11.85 19.26
N LEU A 177 -12.76 -10.71 18.56
CA LEU A 177 -13.17 -9.41 19.11
C LEU A 177 -14.67 -9.36 19.39
N LEU A 178 -15.49 -9.95 18.51
CA LEU A 178 -16.93 -10.06 18.73
C LEU A 178 -17.25 -10.91 19.97
N ASP A 179 -16.57 -12.04 20.15
CA ASP A 179 -16.72 -12.89 21.33
C ASP A 179 -16.33 -12.16 22.63
N ILE A 180 -15.22 -11.41 22.61
CA ILE A 180 -14.83 -10.57 23.75
C ILE A 180 -15.89 -9.50 24.02
N HIS A 181 -16.39 -8.85 22.98
CA HIS A 181 -17.42 -7.83 23.11
C HIS A 181 -18.70 -8.38 23.72
N ASN A 182 -19.16 -9.55 23.26
CA ASN A 182 -20.34 -10.23 23.78
C ASN A 182 -20.14 -10.61 25.25
N LYS A 183 -19.00 -11.21 25.62
CA LYS A 183 -18.68 -11.53 27.02
C LYS A 183 -18.68 -10.28 27.91
N ALA A 184 -18.06 -9.20 27.47
CA ALA A 184 -18.05 -7.94 28.21
C ALA A 184 -19.46 -7.34 28.34
N SER A 185 -20.30 -7.47 27.30
CA SER A 185 -21.70 -7.04 27.33
C SER A 185 -22.52 -7.86 28.33
N ASP A 186 -22.36 -9.19 28.33
CA ASP A 186 -23.05 -10.10 29.25
C ASP A 186 -22.63 -9.86 30.71
N GLU A 187 -21.33 -9.68 30.97
CA GLU A 187 -20.83 -9.31 32.30
C GLU A 187 -21.41 -7.98 32.76
N ARG A 188 -21.48 -6.99 31.86
CA ARG A 188 -22.07 -5.69 32.15
C ARG A 188 -23.57 -5.81 32.43
N SER A 189 -24.31 -6.63 31.69
CA SER A 189 -25.72 -6.93 31.96
C SER A 189 -25.90 -7.56 33.34
N GLY A 190 -25.07 -8.55 33.67
CA GLY A 190 -25.10 -9.20 34.99
C GLY A 190 -24.76 -8.25 36.15
N ILE A 191 -23.93 -7.23 35.92
CA ILE A 191 -23.69 -6.16 36.91
C ILE A 191 -24.93 -5.27 37.08
N TRP A 192 -25.60 -4.91 35.98
CA TRP A 192 -26.83 -4.13 36.04
C TRP A 192 -27.92 -4.86 36.81
N GLU A 193 -28.15 -6.14 36.52
CA GLU A 193 -29.13 -6.98 37.22
C GLU A 193 -28.86 -6.99 38.73
N ARG A 194 -27.63 -7.35 39.14
CA ARG A 194 -27.22 -7.33 40.56
C ARG A 194 -27.42 -5.96 41.21
N ARG A 195 -27.08 -4.87 40.51
CA ARG A 195 -27.29 -3.52 41.01
C ARG A 195 -28.78 -3.20 41.18
N THR A 196 -29.63 -3.62 40.25
CA THR A 196 -31.08 -3.45 40.40
C THR A 196 -31.64 -4.25 41.56
N GLU A 197 -31.14 -5.47 41.80
CA GLU A 197 -31.54 -6.28 42.96
C GLU A 197 -31.14 -5.63 44.27
N VAL A 198 -29.90 -5.14 44.37
CA VAL A 198 -29.43 -4.41 45.55
C VAL A 198 -30.27 -3.17 45.81
N LEU A 199 -30.62 -2.40 44.77
CA LEU A 199 -31.50 -1.24 44.92
C LEU A 199 -32.91 -1.62 45.35
N LYS A 200 -33.47 -2.71 44.83
CA LYS A 200 -34.78 -3.25 45.26
C LYS A 200 -34.75 -3.66 46.74
N VAL A 201 -33.69 -4.34 47.17
CA VAL A 201 -33.51 -4.75 48.57
C VAL A 201 -33.32 -3.54 49.47
N ALA A 202 -32.46 -2.59 49.08
CA ALA A 202 -32.25 -1.35 49.83
C ALA A 202 -33.55 -0.53 49.96
N HIS A 203 -34.35 -0.47 48.90
CA HIS A 203 -35.67 0.17 48.93
C HIS A 203 -36.64 -0.55 49.89
N LYS A 204 -36.68 -1.89 49.87
CA LYS A 204 -37.48 -2.67 50.83
C LYS A 204 -37.06 -2.41 52.27
N ILE A 205 -35.76 -2.38 52.55
CA ILE A 205 -35.22 -2.05 53.88
C ILE A 205 -35.67 -0.64 54.28
N ARG A 206 -35.45 0.36 53.42
CA ARG A 206 -35.84 1.75 53.66
C ARG A 206 -37.33 1.92 53.95
N SER A 207 -38.18 1.18 53.23
CA SER A 207 -39.62 1.13 53.45
C SER A 207 -40.00 0.52 54.80
N LYS A 208 -39.35 -0.59 55.19
CA LYS A 208 -39.56 -1.19 56.51
C LYS A 208 -39.09 -0.26 57.64
N GLN A 209 -37.94 0.40 57.50
CA GLN A 209 -37.45 1.38 58.47
C GLN A 209 -38.45 2.51 58.67
N ALA A 210 -38.97 3.10 57.59
CA ALA A 210 -39.96 4.17 57.69
C ALA A 210 -41.23 3.70 58.40
N HIS A 211 -41.73 2.50 58.06
CA HIS A 211 -42.93 1.95 58.69
C HIS A 211 -42.74 1.71 60.19
N LEU A 212 -41.56 1.21 60.60
CA LEU A 212 -41.22 1.05 62.02
C LEU A 212 -41.16 2.38 62.76
N VAL A 213 -40.68 3.46 62.12
CA VAL A 213 -40.70 4.81 62.72
C VAL A 213 -42.12 5.33 62.91
N VAL A 214 -43.01 5.08 61.93
CA VAL A 214 -44.44 5.46 62.07
C VAL A 214 -45.10 4.68 63.20
N GLN A 215 -44.87 3.37 63.29
CA GLN A 215 -45.37 2.55 64.40
C GLN A 215 -44.78 3.01 65.75
N LEU A 216 -43.53 3.46 65.78
CA LEU A 216 -42.91 4.01 66.98
C LEU A 216 -43.58 5.32 67.41
N HIS A 217 -44.01 6.14 66.45
CA HIS A 217 -44.80 7.35 66.74
C HIS A 217 -46.18 7.02 67.32
N ASP A 218 -46.81 5.90 66.93
CA ASP A 218 -48.07 5.45 67.53
C ASP A 218 -47.90 5.03 69.00
N ILE A 219 -46.75 4.45 69.36
CA ILE A 219 -46.44 4.04 70.74
C ILE A 219 -46.09 5.25 71.61
N TYR A 220 -45.31 6.19 71.07
CA TYR A 220 -44.88 7.43 71.74
C TYR A 220 -45.36 8.66 70.97
N PRO A 221 -46.65 9.02 71.10
CA PRO A 221 -47.21 10.14 70.35
C PRO A 221 -46.56 11.44 70.78
N ILE A 222 -46.03 12.17 69.80
CA ILE A 222 -45.44 13.51 69.98
C ILE A 222 -46.48 14.53 69.51
N SER A 223 -47.19 15.14 70.47
CA SER A 223 -48.26 16.12 70.18
C SER A 223 -47.84 17.54 70.55
N TYR A 224 -48.17 18.50 69.69
CA TYR A 224 -48.02 19.92 70.00
C TYR A 224 -49.23 20.42 70.79
N VAL A 225 -49.00 21.01 71.96
CA VAL A 225 -50.08 21.43 72.89
C VAL A 225 -50.35 22.93 72.84
N GLY A 226 -49.55 23.70 72.10
CA GLY A 226 -49.67 25.15 71.96
C GLY A 226 -48.52 25.90 72.65
N ALA A 227 -48.37 27.20 72.35
CA ALA A 227 -47.38 28.08 72.97
C ALA A 227 -45.90 27.61 72.92
N GLY A 228 -45.52 26.81 71.92
CA GLY A 228 -44.15 26.28 71.81
C GLY A 228 -43.87 25.06 72.69
N GLU A 229 -44.89 24.41 73.25
CA GLU A 229 -44.74 23.23 74.12
C GLU A 229 -45.14 21.94 73.39
N TYR A 230 -44.34 20.89 73.62
CA TYR A 230 -44.55 19.55 73.06
C TYR A 230 -44.77 18.55 74.18
N CYS A 231 -45.58 17.53 73.92
CA CYS A 231 -45.81 16.42 74.85
C CYS A 231 -45.40 15.10 74.22
N ILE A 232 -44.87 14.19 75.03
CA ILE A 232 -44.68 12.79 74.65
C ILE A 232 -45.54 11.93 75.56
N GLY A 233 -46.38 11.08 74.95
CA GLY A 233 -47.20 10.12 75.70
C GLY A 233 -48.12 10.78 76.73
N GLY A 234 -48.58 12.00 76.45
CA GLY A 234 -49.45 12.78 77.35
C GLY A 234 -48.72 13.58 78.44
N ILE A 235 -47.40 13.49 78.56
CA ILE A 235 -46.60 14.26 79.53
C ILE A 235 -46.09 15.54 78.86
N LYS A 236 -46.39 16.70 79.47
CA LYS A 236 -45.91 18.02 79.02
C LYS A 236 -44.41 18.15 79.24
N PHE A 237 -43.68 18.48 78.18
CA PHE A 237 -42.26 18.80 78.25
C PHE A 237 -42.08 20.30 78.05
N MET A 238 -41.98 21.03 79.16
CA MET A 238 -41.63 22.45 79.13
C MET A 238 -40.11 22.57 79.09
N ASN A 239 -39.55 23.24 78.07
CA ASN A 239 -38.12 23.58 78.06
C ASN A 239 -37.70 24.42 79.29
N ALA A 240 -38.64 25.11 79.94
CA ALA A 240 -38.42 25.92 81.14
C ALA A 240 -38.30 25.10 82.44
N ASP A 241 -38.70 23.83 82.45
CA ASP A 241 -38.66 22.98 83.65
C ASP A 241 -37.30 22.31 83.87
N VAL A 242 -36.34 22.52 82.96
CA VAL A 242 -34.92 22.34 83.31
C VAL A 242 -34.53 23.30 84.44
N ALA A 243 -35.18 24.46 84.56
CA ALA A 243 -34.91 25.46 85.60
C ALA A 243 -35.88 25.44 86.80
N ASN A 244 -37.17 25.11 86.61
CA ASN A 244 -38.18 25.23 87.67
C ASN A 244 -38.72 23.87 88.16
N GLY A 245 -38.41 23.53 89.41
CA GLY A 245 -38.69 22.24 90.04
C GLY A 245 -40.14 22.05 90.50
N LYS A 246 -41.12 22.12 89.59
CA LYS A 246 -42.51 21.81 89.95
C LYS A 246 -42.89 20.34 89.76
N ASP A 247 -42.26 19.58 88.87
CA ASP A 247 -42.55 18.13 88.70
C ASP A 247 -41.33 17.31 88.19
N ASP A 248 -40.30 17.16 89.03
CA ASP A 248 -39.06 16.42 88.68
C ASP A 248 -39.31 14.95 88.27
N GLU A 249 -40.36 14.30 88.81
CA GLU A 249 -40.72 12.92 88.47
C GLU A 249 -41.35 12.79 87.09
N MET A 250 -42.22 13.74 86.72
CA MET A 250 -42.81 13.78 85.38
C MET A 250 -41.75 14.09 84.32
N LEU A 251 -40.84 15.02 84.63
CA LEU A 251 -39.69 15.34 83.75
C LEU A 251 -38.79 14.11 83.53
N SER A 252 -38.47 13.39 84.60
CA SER A 252 -37.64 12.17 84.53
C SER A 252 -38.33 11.07 83.71
N THR A 253 -39.65 10.96 83.82
CA THR A 253 -40.45 10.00 83.04
C THR A 253 -40.51 10.40 81.56
N ALA A 254 -40.72 11.69 81.25
CA ALA A 254 -40.70 12.19 79.88
C ALA A 254 -39.32 11.98 79.22
N LEU A 255 -38.23 12.29 79.92
CA LEU A 255 -36.86 12.03 79.44
C LEU A 255 -36.58 10.54 79.27
N GLY A 256 -37.16 9.68 80.12
CA GLY A 256 -37.12 8.23 79.95
C GLY A 256 -37.79 7.75 78.68
N TYR A 257 -38.97 8.28 78.35
CA TYR A 257 -39.66 7.98 77.09
C TYR A 257 -38.88 8.50 75.88
N ILE A 258 -38.31 9.70 75.96
CA ILE A 258 -37.44 10.25 74.92
C ILE A 258 -36.22 9.35 74.72
N ALA A 259 -35.53 8.96 75.80
CA ALA A 259 -34.35 8.11 75.73
C ALA A 259 -34.66 6.77 75.05
N HIS A 260 -35.76 6.14 75.44
CA HIS A 260 -36.21 4.89 74.80
C HIS A 260 -36.60 5.12 73.33
N PHE A 261 -37.29 6.20 73.01
CA PHE A 261 -37.65 6.56 71.64
C PHE A 261 -36.41 6.72 70.76
N VAL A 262 -35.42 7.50 71.22
CA VAL A 262 -34.15 7.73 70.51
C VAL A 262 -33.37 6.43 70.33
N PHE A 263 -33.34 5.58 71.36
CA PHE A 263 -32.71 4.26 71.29
C PHE A 263 -33.35 3.36 70.23
N MET A 264 -34.69 3.24 70.23
CA MET A 264 -35.42 2.43 69.25
C MET A 264 -35.27 3.00 67.84
N LEU A 265 -35.33 4.32 67.70
CA LEU A 265 -35.15 5.01 66.43
C LEU A 265 -33.73 4.76 65.87
N ALA A 266 -32.68 4.86 66.69
CA ALA A 266 -31.32 4.53 66.27
C ALA A 266 -31.19 3.08 65.80
N LYS A 267 -31.84 2.13 66.50
CA LYS A 267 -31.87 0.72 66.11
C LYS A 267 -32.62 0.49 64.79
N TYR A 268 -33.74 1.16 64.57
CA TYR A 268 -34.51 1.02 63.33
C TYR A 268 -33.80 1.66 62.14
N LEU A 269 -33.16 2.81 62.34
CA LEU A 269 -32.44 3.51 61.28
C LEU A 269 -31.03 2.96 61.03
N ASP A 270 -30.59 1.99 61.84
CA ASP A 270 -29.24 1.40 61.81
C ASP A 270 -28.13 2.45 61.94
N VAL A 271 -28.31 3.38 62.89
CA VAL A 271 -27.36 4.46 63.19
C VAL A 271 -26.66 4.16 64.51
N ASN A 272 -25.34 4.02 64.45
CA ASN A 272 -24.52 3.86 65.66
C ASN A 272 -24.38 5.20 66.37
N LEU A 273 -25.10 5.37 67.49
CA LEU A 273 -25.03 6.57 68.32
C LEU A 273 -23.66 6.71 68.99
N ARG A 274 -23.23 7.96 69.17
CA ARG A 274 -21.98 8.31 69.85
C ARG A 274 -22.07 8.02 71.35
N TYR A 275 -23.19 8.37 71.97
CA TYR A 275 -23.42 8.14 73.39
C TYR A 275 -24.37 6.95 73.56
N THR A 276 -24.06 6.05 74.49
CA THR A 276 -24.89 4.86 74.71
C THR A 276 -26.04 5.19 75.65
N ILE A 277 -27.26 4.90 75.20
CA ILE A 277 -28.48 5.14 75.96
C ILE A 277 -28.85 3.87 76.70
N VAL A 278 -28.88 3.94 78.03
CA VAL A 278 -29.43 2.86 78.88
C VAL A 278 -30.81 3.29 79.36
N HIS A 279 -31.83 2.69 78.78
CA HIS A 279 -33.22 2.99 79.07
C HIS A 279 -33.67 2.25 80.34
N CYS A 280 -34.01 3.02 81.37
CA CYS A 280 -34.50 2.54 82.66
C CYS A 280 -35.77 3.31 83.07
N SER A 281 -36.64 3.65 82.10
CA SER A 281 -37.81 4.52 82.27
C SER A 281 -37.42 5.84 82.97
N SER A 282 -38.03 6.17 84.11
CA SER A 282 -37.73 7.36 84.91
C SER A 282 -36.32 7.43 85.49
N ARG A 283 -35.53 6.35 85.41
CA ARG A 283 -34.13 6.29 85.87
C ARG A 283 -33.13 6.07 84.73
N SER A 284 -33.49 6.44 83.51
CA SER A 284 -32.62 6.30 82.34
C SER A 284 -31.34 7.11 82.50
N PHE A 285 -30.25 6.64 81.89
CA PHE A 285 -28.95 7.30 81.92
C PHE A 285 -28.20 7.12 80.61
N MET A 286 -27.21 7.98 80.38
CA MET A 286 -26.34 7.97 79.22
C MET A 286 -24.90 7.65 79.66
N ARG A 287 -24.14 7.00 78.78
CA ARG A 287 -22.70 6.78 78.96
C ARG A 287 -21.93 7.26 77.75
N ASP A 288 -20.75 7.83 78.00
CA ASP A 288 -19.76 8.14 76.96
C ASP A 288 -18.66 7.08 77.04
N ASP A 289 -18.80 6.01 76.25
CA ASP A 289 -17.89 4.86 76.29
C ASP A 289 -16.44 5.20 75.87
N VAL A 290 -16.19 6.41 75.35
CA VAL A 290 -14.87 6.79 74.83
C VAL A 290 -14.19 7.83 75.69
N ASN A 291 -14.91 8.87 76.14
CA ASN A 291 -14.29 9.89 76.99
C ASN A 291 -14.36 9.51 78.48
N ASP A 292 -15.47 8.93 78.94
CA ASP A 292 -15.75 8.70 80.35
C ASP A 292 -16.47 7.35 80.59
N PRO A 293 -15.83 6.20 80.29
CA PRO A 293 -16.50 4.89 80.28
C PRO A 293 -17.03 4.41 81.64
N ASN A 294 -16.51 4.96 82.73
CA ASN A 294 -16.90 4.61 84.10
C ASN A 294 -17.92 5.58 84.70
N ILE A 295 -18.29 6.65 83.99
CA ILE A 295 -19.20 7.68 84.49
C ILE A 295 -20.58 7.51 83.85
N GLU A 296 -21.60 7.43 84.69
CA GLU A 296 -22.99 7.42 84.27
C GLU A 296 -23.59 8.82 84.39
N TYR A 297 -24.24 9.27 83.33
CA TYR A 297 -24.91 10.57 83.24
C TYR A 297 -26.43 10.35 83.29
N PRO A 298 -27.08 10.52 84.45
CA PRO A 298 -28.50 10.26 84.60
C PRO A 298 -29.38 11.32 83.94
N LEU A 299 -30.49 10.88 83.37
CA LEU A 299 -31.53 11.73 82.76
C LEU A 299 -32.66 12.07 83.74
N PHE A 300 -32.39 12.00 85.05
CA PHE A 300 -33.33 12.34 86.11
C PHE A 300 -32.66 13.31 87.11
N LYS A 301 -33.46 14.21 87.69
CA LYS A 301 -32.96 15.24 88.61
C LYS A 301 -32.89 14.79 90.07
N ARG A 302 -33.71 13.81 90.45
CA ARG A 302 -33.87 13.41 91.85
C ARG A 302 -32.60 12.73 92.39
N GLY A 303 -31.90 13.39 93.30
CA GLY A 303 -30.74 12.83 94.01
C GLY A 303 -29.43 12.84 93.22
N VAL A 304 -29.33 13.66 92.16
CA VAL A 304 -28.14 13.78 91.32
C VAL A 304 -27.63 15.23 91.27
N GLU A 305 -26.32 15.41 91.16
CA GLU A 305 -25.69 16.68 90.79
C GLU A 305 -26.24 17.25 89.47
N LYS A 306 -26.57 18.54 89.49
CA LYS A 306 -27.14 19.27 88.34
C LYS A 306 -26.24 19.21 87.10
N ASP A 307 -24.93 19.34 87.26
CA ASP A 307 -23.96 19.31 86.17
C ASP A 307 -23.97 17.99 85.39
N ARG A 308 -24.17 16.85 86.07
CA ARG A 308 -24.25 15.53 85.42
C ARG A 308 -25.55 15.38 84.64
N PHE A 309 -26.66 15.86 85.19
CA PHE A 309 -27.95 15.88 84.51
C PHE A 309 -27.94 16.79 83.27
N GLU A 310 -27.36 17.99 83.38
CA GLU A 310 -27.23 18.92 82.25
C GLU A 310 -26.37 18.34 81.13
N LYS A 311 -25.24 17.71 81.48
CA LYS A 311 -24.39 16.97 80.52
C LYS A 311 -25.15 15.83 79.83
N ALA A 312 -25.93 15.05 80.59
CA ALA A 312 -26.78 13.99 80.02
C ALA A 312 -27.75 14.55 78.96
N CYS A 313 -28.42 15.67 79.27
CA CYS A 313 -29.34 16.31 78.33
C CYS A 313 -28.64 16.79 77.05
N VAL A 314 -27.40 17.29 77.16
CA VAL A 314 -26.59 17.69 76.01
C VAL A 314 -26.19 16.49 75.14
N PHE A 315 -25.83 15.36 75.76
CA PHE A 315 -25.52 14.13 75.02
C PHE A 315 -26.75 13.63 74.26
N LEU A 316 -27.91 13.60 74.90
CA LEU A 316 -29.16 13.19 74.25
C LEU A 316 -29.49 14.10 73.07
N LYS A 317 -29.28 15.41 73.23
CA LYS A 317 -29.45 16.39 72.14
C LYS A 317 -28.50 16.13 70.97
N LYS A 318 -27.23 15.77 71.24
CA LYS A 318 -26.23 15.44 70.22
C LYS A 318 -26.54 14.15 69.49
N ASP A 319 -27.02 13.12 70.19
CA ASP A 319 -27.46 11.86 69.54
C ASP A 319 -28.64 12.11 68.59
N VAL A 320 -29.59 12.96 68.98
CA VAL A 320 -30.69 13.37 68.08
C VAL A 320 -30.17 14.16 66.88
N GLU A 321 -29.17 15.05 67.06
CA GLU A 321 -28.52 15.75 65.94
C GLU A 321 -27.82 14.77 64.99
N GLN A 322 -27.16 13.75 65.52
CA GLN A 322 -26.53 12.70 64.72
C GLN A 322 -27.57 11.92 63.90
N LEU A 323 -28.73 11.61 64.47
CA LEU A 323 -29.83 10.96 63.77
C LEU A 323 -30.42 11.84 62.66
N MET A 324 -30.56 13.14 62.90
CA MET A 324 -30.99 14.09 61.88
C MET A 324 -29.98 14.16 60.72
N GLN A 325 -28.68 14.23 61.03
CA GLN A 325 -27.61 14.23 60.03
C GLN A 325 -27.60 12.95 59.20
N ALA A 326 -27.78 11.79 59.84
CA ALA A 326 -27.86 10.50 59.16
C ALA A 326 -29.02 10.44 58.15
N ARG A 327 -30.08 11.22 58.37
CA ARG A 327 -31.24 11.34 57.46
C ARG A 327 -31.18 12.54 56.52
N GLY A 328 -30.11 13.33 56.58
CA GLY A 328 -29.92 14.51 55.74
C GLY A 328 -30.85 15.69 56.06
N LEU A 329 -31.37 15.76 57.29
CA LEU A 329 -32.25 16.85 57.73
C LEU A 329 -31.43 18.04 58.26
N GLU A 330 -31.85 19.26 57.94
CA GLU A 330 -31.19 20.47 58.43
C GLU A 330 -31.38 20.65 59.94
N ILE A 331 -30.28 20.89 60.65
CA ILE A 331 -30.32 21.16 62.08
C ILE A 331 -30.57 22.66 62.29
N VAL A 332 -31.78 23.00 62.68
CA VAL A 332 -32.09 24.36 63.13
C VAL A 332 -31.48 24.58 64.52
N VAL A 333 -30.59 25.56 64.61
CA VAL A 333 -29.92 25.98 65.86
C VAL A 333 -31.01 26.42 66.86
N ASN A 334 -30.90 25.97 68.11
CA ASN A 334 -31.85 26.23 69.20
C ASN A 334 -33.24 25.59 69.10
N SER A 335 -33.47 24.68 68.13
CA SER A 335 -34.71 23.89 68.13
C SER A 335 -34.79 22.94 69.31
N GLN A 336 -35.99 22.79 69.84
CA GLN A 336 -36.28 21.89 70.95
C GLN A 336 -36.07 20.44 70.54
N LEU A 337 -35.71 19.58 71.50
CA LEU A 337 -35.44 18.16 71.22
C LEU A 337 -36.66 17.45 70.61
N LEU A 338 -37.86 17.76 71.09
CA LEU A 338 -39.11 17.18 70.58
C LEU A 338 -39.46 17.63 69.17
N ILE A 339 -39.15 18.88 68.80
CA ILE A 339 -39.30 19.39 67.44
C ILE A 339 -38.43 18.60 66.47
N ARG A 340 -37.19 18.31 66.89
CA ARG A 340 -36.23 17.54 66.07
C ARG A 340 -36.71 16.11 65.85
N LEU A 341 -37.19 15.44 66.90
CA LEU A 341 -37.77 14.10 66.77
C LEU A 341 -39.03 14.10 65.90
N LYS A 342 -39.90 15.09 66.07
CA LYS A 342 -41.09 15.24 65.24
C LYS A 342 -40.74 15.46 63.76
N SER A 343 -39.72 16.26 63.48
CA SER A 343 -39.21 16.49 62.11
C SER A 343 -38.69 15.20 61.47
N ILE A 344 -37.97 14.35 62.21
CA ILE A 344 -37.55 13.03 61.72
C ILE A 344 -38.76 12.16 61.38
N VAL A 345 -39.75 12.08 62.28
CA VAL A 345 -40.97 11.30 62.05
C VAL A 345 -41.73 11.83 60.83
N ASP A 346 -41.89 13.14 60.70
CA ASP A 346 -42.61 13.76 59.60
C ASP A 346 -41.93 13.54 58.26
N ALA A 347 -40.59 13.57 58.23
CA ALA A 347 -39.82 13.21 57.03
C ALA A 347 -40.04 11.75 56.62
N GLU A 348 -40.12 10.83 57.58
CA GLU A 348 -40.38 9.41 57.34
C GLU A 348 -41.83 9.15 56.85
N VAL A 349 -42.80 9.86 57.42
CA VAL A 349 -44.21 9.82 56.98
C VAL A 349 -44.34 10.38 55.56
N ALA A 350 -43.73 11.53 55.27
CA ALA A 350 -43.75 12.14 53.94
C ALA A 350 -43.10 11.22 52.89
N TRP A 351 -41.99 10.55 53.24
CA TRP A 351 -41.34 9.58 52.37
C TRP A 351 -42.24 8.39 52.05
N LEU A 352 -42.95 7.84 53.04
CA LEU A 352 -43.91 6.75 52.83
C LEU A 352 -45.09 7.17 51.94
N GLN A 353 -45.63 8.37 52.16
CA GLN A 353 -46.71 8.91 51.35
C GLN A 353 -46.28 9.07 49.89
N ALA A 354 -45.10 9.65 49.64
CA ALA A 354 -44.52 9.79 48.30
C ALA A 354 -44.27 8.43 47.63
N ASN A 355 -43.88 7.41 48.40
CA ASN A 355 -43.68 6.07 47.85
C ASN A 355 -45.00 5.35 47.52
N SER A 356 -46.04 5.56 48.34
CA SER A 356 -47.36 5.00 48.10
C SER A 356 -48.05 5.63 46.87
N SER A 357 -47.88 6.94 46.66
CA SER A 357 -48.40 7.62 45.47
C SER A 357 -47.67 7.18 44.21
N ALA A 358 -46.34 7.04 44.26
CA ALA A 358 -45.55 6.50 43.16
C ALA A 358 -46.00 5.08 42.77
N ALA A 359 -46.24 4.21 43.75
CA ALA A 359 -46.74 2.84 43.52
C ALA A 359 -48.17 2.78 42.98
N SER A 360 -49.00 3.80 43.22
CA SER A 360 -50.37 3.89 42.67
C SER A 360 -50.43 4.46 41.25
N SER A 361 -49.38 5.16 40.82
CA SER A 361 -49.27 5.80 39.50
C SER A 361 -48.58 4.93 38.43
N SER A 362 -47.97 3.82 38.84
CA SER A 362 -47.31 2.82 37.99
C SER A 362 -48.18 1.57 37.87
#